data_AF-A0A2D6SQD5-F1
#
_entry.id   AF-A0A2D6SQD5-F1
#
_cell.length_a   1.000
_cell.length_b   1.000
_cell.length_c   1.000
_cell.angle_alpha   90.00
_cell.angle_beta   90.00
_cell.angle_gamma   90.00
#
_symmetry.space_group_name_H-M   'P 1'
#
loop_
_entity.id
_entity.type
_entity.pdbx_description
1 polymer ?
#
loop_
_entity_poly.entity_id
_entity_poly.type
_entity_poly.pdbx_seq_one_letter_code
_entity_poly.pdbx_strand_id
1 'polypeptide(L)' 'MEQTDTSSWKFKLKAFMNESFRVLKITKKPDAVEFKTIVKVSGLGILIIGFLGFVIQMVRTIFFP' A
#
# COMPACT_ATOMS: atom_id res chain seq x y z
N MET A 1 -35.63 29.21 -16.03
CA MET A 1 -35.49 27.85 -15.47
C MET A 1 -34.03 27.68 -15.14
N GLU A 2 -33.66 28.09 -13.93
CA GLU A 2 -32.28 28.24 -13.51
C GLU A 2 -32.11 27.41 -12.24
N GLN A 3 -31.45 26.26 -12.36
CA GLN A 3 -30.83 25.55 -11.25
C GLN A 3 -29.44 25.14 -11.69
N THR A 4 -28.57 26.11 -11.46
CA THR A 4 -27.11 26.12 -11.37
C THR A 4 -26.49 24.85 -10.77
N ASP A 5 -25.90 24.05 -11.66
CA ASP A 5 -24.58 23.37 -11.69
C ASP A 5 -23.57 23.46 -10.51
N THR A 6 -24.01 23.56 -9.25
CA THR A 6 -23.12 23.66 -8.06
C THR A 6 -22.99 22.36 -7.26
N SER A 7 -23.47 21.23 -7.81
CA SER A 7 -23.35 19.90 -7.20
C SER A 7 -22.59 18.88 -8.05
N SER A 8 -22.06 19.32 -9.20
CA SER A 8 -21.31 18.51 -10.18
C SER A 8 -20.18 17.70 -9.54
N TRP A 9 -19.46 18.27 -8.56
CA TRP A 9 -18.36 17.57 -7.89
C TRP A 9 -18.84 16.59 -6.80
N LYS A 10 -19.81 16.97 -5.97
CA LYS A 10 -20.33 16.11 -4.88
C LYS A 10 -21.07 14.90 -5.43
N PHE A 11 -21.84 15.07 -6.51
CA PHE A 11 -22.56 13.97 -7.16
C PHE A 11 -21.58 13.01 -7.87
N LYS A 12 -20.57 13.55 -8.56
CA LYS A 12 -19.50 12.74 -9.18
C LYS A 12 -18.71 11.95 -8.14
N LEU A 13 -18.31 12.57 -7.02
CA LEU A 13 -17.60 11.85 -5.94
C LEU A 13 -18.45 10.75 -5.32
N LYS A 14 -19.75 11.00 -5.08
CA LYS A 14 -20.65 9.98 -4.53
C LYS A 14 -20.82 8.80 -5.49
N ALA A 15 -20.94 9.07 -6.80
CA ALA A 15 -20.98 8.03 -7.83
C ALA A 15 -19.65 7.25 -7.90
N PHE A 16 -18.50 7.94 -7.94
CA PHE A 16 -17.17 7.33 -7.95
C PHE A 16 -16.89 6.47 -6.72
N MET A 17 -17.28 6.93 -5.52
CA MET A 17 -17.17 6.16 -4.29
C MET A 17 -18.01 4.88 -4.37
N ASN A 18 -19.23 4.98 -4.89
CA ASN A 18 -20.13 3.83 -5.00
C ASN A 18 -19.62 2.78 -6.02
N GLU A 19 -19.06 3.23 -7.14
CA GLU A 19 -18.41 2.35 -8.12
C GLU A 19 -17.14 1.69 -7.53
N SER A 20 -16.29 2.48 -6.86
CA SER A 20 -15.08 1.97 -6.20
C SER A 20 -15.40 0.93 -5.13
N PHE A 21 -16.47 1.14 -4.36
CA PHE A 21 -16.92 0.19 -3.35
C PHE A 21 -17.37 -1.14 -3.96
N ARG A 22 -17.97 -1.09 -5.16
CA ARG A 22 -18.34 -2.30 -5.92
C ARG A 22 -17.11 -3.10 -6.32
N VAL A 23 -16.05 -2.42 -6.80
CA VAL A 23 -14.77 -3.06 -7.16
C VAL A 23 -14.09 -3.67 -5.93
N LEU A 24 -14.05 -2.96 -4.80
CA LEU A 24 -13.50 -3.46 -3.53
C LEU A 24 -14.27 -4.66 -2.95
N LYS A 25 -15.53 -4.85 -3.36
CA LYS A 25 -16.33 -6.02 -3.00
C LYS A 25 -16.11 -7.21 -3.94
N ILE A 26 -15.70 -6.95 -5.18
CA ILE A 26 -15.35 -7.95 -6.19
C ILE A 26 -13.93 -8.48 -5.97
N THR A 27 -13.03 -7.68 -5.39
CA THR A 27 -11.69 -8.16 -5.03
C THR A 27 -11.77 -9.26 -3.96
N LYS A 28 -11.08 -10.36 -4.22
CA LYS A 28 -11.01 -11.48 -3.29
C LYS A 28 -10.25 -11.04 -2.04
N LYS A 29 -10.88 -11.09 -0.87
CA LYS A 29 -10.17 -10.87 0.40
C LYS A 29 -9.08 -11.94 0.54
N PRO A 30 -7.84 -11.55 0.84
CA PRO A 30 -6.72 -12.49 0.91
C PRO A 30 -7.00 -13.53 1.99
N ASP A 31 -6.70 -14.79 1.69
CA ASP A 31 -6.82 -15.86 2.67
C ASP A 31 -5.72 -15.72 3.74
N ALA A 32 -6.01 -16.17 4.97
CA ALA A 32 -5.07 -16.06 6.08
C ALA A 32 -3.76 -16.82 5.83
N VAL A 33 -3.80 -17.90 5.02
CA VAL A 33 -2.61 -18.66 4.62
C VAL A 33 -1.76 -17.87 3.63
N GLU A 34 -2.37 -17.30 2.58
CA GLU A 34 -1.68 -16.49 1.57
C GLU A 34 -1.03 -15.26 2.21
N PHE A 35 -1.75 -14.57 3.09
CA PHE A 35 -1.23 -13.41 3.80
C PHE A 35 0.02 -13.75 4.63
N LYS A 36 -0.03 -14.85 5.40
CA LYS A 36 1.13 -15.30 6.19
C LYS A 36 2.33 -15.66 5.33
N THR A 37 2.10 -16.27 4.17
CA THR A 37 3.19 -16.61 3.23
C THR A 37 3.84 -15.35 2.68
N ILE A 38 3.06 -14.38 2.21
CA ILE A 38 3.57 -13.11 1.69
C ILE A 38 4.34 -12.36 2.77
N VAL A 39 3.78 -12.23 3.98
CA VAL A 39 4.45 -11.54 5.10
C VAL A 39 5.77 -12.21 5.47
N LYS A 40 5.83 -13.54 5.50
CA LYS A 40 7.08 -14.27 5.77
C LYS A 40 8.14 -14.01 4.70
N VAL A 41 7.78 -14.10 3.42
CA VAL A 41 8.70 -13.90 2.30
C VAL A 41 9.19 -12.44 2.25
N SER A 42 8.27 -11.47 2.35
CA SER A 42 8.62 -10.05 2.38
C SER A 42 9.45 -9.69 3.61
N GLY A 43 9.12 -10.23 4.79
CA GLY A 43 9.89 -10.02 6.00
C GLY A 43 11.32 -10.54 5.88
N LEU A 44 11.51 -11.69 5.22
CA LEU A 44 12.83 -12.26 4.95
C LEU A 44 13.65 -11.37 4.00
N GLY A 45 13.01 -10.82 2.96
CA GLY A 45 13.65 -9.88 2.04
C GLY A 45 14.09 -8.57 2.72
N ILE A 46 13.22 -7.98 3.54
CA ILE A 46 13.53 -6.75 4.31
C ILE A 46 14.70 -7.00 5.26
N LEU A 47 14.74 -8.16 5.91
CA LEU A 47 15.81 -8.50 6.85
C LEU A 47 17.15 -8.63 6.13
N ILE A 48 17.20 -9.30 4.98
CA ILE A 48 18.44 -9.43 4.17
C ILE A 48 18.94 -8.06 3.72
N ILE A 49 18.06 -7.25 3.12
CA ILE A 49 18.43 -5.92 2.60
C ILE A 49 18.84 -4.98 3.74
N GLY A 50 18.08 -4.99 4.84
CA GLY A 50 18.40 -4.20 6.03
C GLY A 50 19.73 -4.60 6.67
N PHE A 51 20.01 -5.91 6.72
CA PHE A 51 21.28 -6.42 7.23
C PHE A 51 22.46 -6.05 6.33
N LEU A 52 22.31 -6.15 5.01
CA LEU A 52 23.34 -5.71 4.06
C LEU A 52 23.64 -4.21 4.20
N GLY A 53 22.61 -3.37 4.28
CA GLY A 53 22.77 -1.94 4.54
C GLY A 53 23.43 -1.65 5.89
N PHE A 54 23.04 -2.38 6.93
CA PHE A 54 23.62 -2.28 8.26
C PHE A 54 25.11 -2.65 8.28
N VAL A 55 25.50 -3.73 7.62
CA VAL A 55 26.91 -4.16 7.51
C VAL A 55 27.73 -3.10 6.77
N ILE A 56 27.23 -2.56 5.66
CA ILE A 56 27.92 -1.50 4.91
C ILE A 56 28.12 -0.26 5.79
N GLN A 57 27.08 0.16 6.51
CA GLN A 57 27.17 1.32 7.41
C GLN A 57 28.14 1.07 8.57
N MET A 58 28.09 -0.11 9.18
CA MET A 58 28.98 -0.48 10.28
C MET A 58 30.45 -0.45 9.84
N VAL A 59 30.76 -1.01 8.66
CA VAL A 59 32.11 -0.97 8.10
C VAL A 59 32.55 0.47 7.83
N ARG A 60 31.66 1.31 7.26
CA ARG A 60 31.99 2.73 7.03
C ARG A 60 32.28 3.47 8.33
N THR A 61 31.47 3.29 9.36
CA THR A 61 31.66 3.95 10.66
C THR A 61 32.95 3.50 11.37
N ILE A 62 33.34 2.23 11.23
CA ILE A 62 34.58 1.72 11.84
C ILE A 62 35.81 2.20 11.06
N PHE A 63 35.76 2.19 9.72
CA PHE A 63 36.91 2.51 8.88
C PHE A 63 37.09 4.02 8.66
N PHE A 64 36.01 4.79 8.76
CA PHE A 64 35.98 6.24 8.64
C PHE A 64 35.20 6.80 9.84
N PRO A 65 35.86 6.96 11.01
CA PRO A 65 35.29 7.71 12.12
C PRO A 65 35.00 9.17 11.73
#